data_AF-C0L6K9-F1
#
_entry.id   AF-C0L6K9-F1
#
_cell.length_a   1.000
_cell.length_b   1.000
_cell.length_c   1.000
_cell.angle_alpha   90.00
_cell.angle_beta   90.00
_cell.angle_gamma   90.00
#
_symmetry.space_group_name_H-M   'P 1'
#
loop_
_entity.id
_entity.type
_entity.pdbx_description
1 polymer ?
#
loop_
_entity_poly.entity_id
_entity_poly.type
_entity_poly.pdbx_seq_one_letter_code
_entity_poly.pdbx_strand_id
1 'polypeptide(L)'
;IIVTNELRQEMFLEDINLTASDGAGNSTVLPIRCNSWVQPKSVGDEGTPSKRIFFANKDTHMGLYGAQIPMYKTHKFSQIFKNLQITYLPGQTPAGLRSYRKNDLQQKRGDGTGEREADDRVYDYDVYNDLGNPDSNGDLARPVLGGNKQFPYP
;
A
#
# COMPACT_ATOMS: atom_id res chain seq x y z
N ILE A 1 10.78 5.13 -1.46
CA ILE A 1 10.83 6.59 -1.69
C ILE A 1 9.87 7.29 -0.74
N ILE A 2 10.23 8.46 -0.24
CA ILE A 2 9.37 9.31 0.59
C ILE A 2 8.95 10.49 -0.26
N VAL A 3 7.66 10.80 -0.27
CA VAL A 3 7.04 11.86 -1.08
C VAL A 3 6.35 12.83 -0.14
N THR A 4 6.56 14.12 -0.38
CA THR A 4 5.81 15.23 0.22
C THR A 4 5.16 16.00 -0.92
N ASN A 5 3.88 16.30 -0.80
CA ASN A 5 3.18 17.14 -1.77
C ASN A 5 3.17 18.59 -1.27
N GLU A 6 3.95 19.45 -1.94
CA GLU A 6 4.05 20.89 -1.64
C GLU A 6 2.98 21.72 -2.38
N LEU A 7 2.09 21.07 -3.14
CA LEU A 7 0.93 21.73 -3.74
C LEU A 7 -0.15 21.98 -2.67
N ARG A 8 -1.09 22.88 -2.97
CA ARG A 8 -2.23 23.20 -2.09
C ARG A 8 -3.43 22.27 -2.25
N GLN A 9 -3.34 21.29 -3.16
CA GLN A 9 -4.39 20.33 -3.47
C GLN A 9 -3.80 18.93 -3.45
N GLU A 10 -4.63 17.90 -3.24
CA GLU A 10 -4.17 16.52 -3.37
C GLU A 10 -3.68 16.22 -4.78
N MET A 11 -2.72 15.28 -4.87
CA MET A 11 -2.25 14.76 -6.15
C MET A 11 -2.41 13.24 -6.17
N PHE A 12 -2.85 12.69 -7.30
CA PHE A 12 -2.82 11.25 -7.53
C PHE A 12 -1.47 10.84 -8.10
N LEU A 13 -0.72 10.02 -7.36
CA LEU A 13 0.57 9.52 -7.80
C LEU A 13 0.42 8.11 -8.37
N GLU A 14 0.56 7.99 -9.68
CA GLU A 14 0.51 6.70 -10.41
C GLU A 14 1.82 5.93 -10.22
N ASP A 15 2.92 6.45 -10.76
CA ASP A 15 4.23 5.80 -10.77
C ASP A 15 5.37 6.80 -10.48
N ILE A 16 6.47 6.32 -9.90
CA ILE A 16 7.76 7.03 -9.88
C ILE A 16 8.80 6.21 -10.65
N ASN A 17 9.31 6.76 -11.74
CA ASN A 17 10.30 6.11 -12.60
C ASN A 17 11.71 6.58 -12.24
N LEU A 18 12.52 5.70 -11.64
CA LEU A 18 13.92 5.97 -11.36
C LEU A 18 14.78 5.51 -12.55
N THR A 19 15.64 6.37 -13.06
CA THR A 19 16.58 6.06 -14.14
C THR A 19 17.99 5.86 -13.58
N ALA A 20 18.59 4.71 -13.87
CA ALA A 20 19.98 4.43 -13.56
C ALA A 20 20.75 4.24 -14.86
N SER A 21 21.72 5.12 -15.13
CA SER A 21 22.63 4.98 -16.26
C SER A 21 23.92 4.30 -15.83
N ASP A 22 24.38 3.32 -16.60
CA ASP A 22 25.75 2.85 -16.48
C ASP A 22 26.70 3.86 -17.16
N GLY A 23 27.98 3.85 -16.78
CA GLY A 23 29.00 4.69 -17.42
C GLY A 23 29.28 4.32 -18.89
N ALA A 24 28.56 3.34 -19.43
CA ALA A 24 28.63 2.86 -20.81
C ALA A 24 27.47 3.37 -21.69
N GLY A 25 26.56 4.19 -21.14
CA GLY A 25 25.48 4.84 -21.87
C GLY A 25 24.17 4.06 -21.93
N ASN A 26 24.04 2.91 -21.25
CA ASN A 26 22.76 2.23 -21.10
C ASN A 26 22.00 2.80 -19.91
N SER A 27 20.69 2.98 -20.07
CA SER A 27 19.79 3.43 -19.01
C SER A 27 18.76 2.36 -18.67
N THR A 28 18.60 2.09 -17.38
CA THR A 28 17.56 1.19 -16.85
C THR A 28 16.52 2.01 -16.12
N VAL A 29 15.24 1.76 -16.41
CA VAL A 29 14.11 2.38 -15.71
C VAL A 29 13.58 1.40 -14.67
N LEU A 30 13.48 1.86 -13.43
CA LEU A 30 12.92 1.12 -12.31
C LEU A 30 11.62 1.82 -11.86
N PRO A 31 10.44 1.34 -12.32
CA PRO A 31 9.17 1.93 -11.93
C PRO A 31 8.76 1.53 -10.50
N ILE A 32 8.35 2.51 -9.70
CA ILE A 32 7.70 2.32 -8.41
C ILE A 32 6.21 2.57 -8.62
N ARG A 33 5.40 1.51 -8.62
CA ARG A 33 3.94 1.60 -8.73
C ARG A 33 3.36 2.14 -7.42
N CYS A 34 2.72 3.31 -7.46
CA CYS A 34 2.20 4.03 -6.30
C CYS A 34 0.68 3.90 -6.17
N ASN A 35 -0.06 4.24 -7.24
CA ASN A 35 -1.54 4.23 -7.33
C ASN A 35 -2.23 4.75 -6.06
N SER A 36 -1.87 5.96 -5.63
CA SER A 36 -2.43 6.53 -4.42
C SER A 36 -2.48 8.05 -4.45
N TRP A 37 -3.56 8.61 -3.91
CA TRP A 37 -3.66 10.01 -3.53
C TRP A 37 -2.59 10.39 -2.50
N VAL A 38 -2.02 11.58 -2.61
CA VAL A 38 -1.04 12.20 -1.70
C VAL A 38 -1.57 13.58 -1.31
N GLN A 39 -1.86 13.74 -0.02
CA GLN A 39 -2.45 14.95 0.52
C GLN A 39 -1.49 16.14 0.51
N PRO A 40 -2.00 17.38 0.36
CA PRO A 40 -1.18 18.56 0.49
C PRO A 40 -0.53 18.59 1.86
N LYS A 41 0.63 19.22 1.96
CA LYS A 41 1.27 19.49 3.23
C LYS A 41 0.33 20.31 4.11
N SER A 42 -0.06 19.76 5.26
CA SER A 42 -0.89 20.46 6.22
C SER A 42 -0.15 21.71 6.72
N VAL A 43 -0.84 22.85 6.70
CA VAL A 43 -0.26 24.16 7.05
C VAL A 43 0.04 24.27 8.56
N GLY A 44 -0.48 23.36 9.39
CA GLY A 44 -0.32 23.35 10.85
C GLY A 44 0.69 22.35 11.42
N ASP A 45 1.36 21.55 10.59
CA ASP A 45 2.31 20.52 11.06
C ASP A 45 3.75 20.87 10.64
N GLU A 46 4.29 21.94 11.22
CA GLU A 46 5.70 22.33 11.09
C GLU A 46 6.66 21.30 11.72
N GLY A 47 6.14 20.26 12.40
CA GLY A 47 6.92 19.18 13.00
C GLY A 47 7.16 18.00 12.06
N THR A 48 6.17 17.59 11.28
CA THR A 48 6.34 16.55 10.25
C THR A 48 5.29 16.68 9.15
N PRO A 49 5.63 17.15 7.92
CA PRO A 49 4.69 17.03 6.81
C PRO A 49 4.24 15.58 6.67
N SER A 50 2.98 15.35 6.26
CA SER A 50 2.41 14.03 5.95
C SER A 50 3.23 13.30 4.87
N LYS A 51 4.35 12.71 5.29
CA LYS A 51 5.32 12.04 4.45
C LYS A 51 4.73 10.71 4.01
N ARG A 52 4.61 10.52 2.69
CA ARG A 52 4.10 9.29 2.10
C ARG A 52 5.25 8.40 1.70
N ILE A 53 5.28 7.18 2.21
CA ILE A 53 6.26 6.18 1.82
C ILE A 53 5.71 5.25 0.75
N PHE A 54 6.51 5.01 -0.29
CA PHE A 54 6.24 4.03 -1.33
C PHE A 54 7.43 3.07 -1.45
N PHE A 55 7.13 1.78 -1.57
CA PHE A 55 8.13 0.72 -1.68
C PHE A 55 8.25 0.31 -3.14
N ALA A 56 9.47 0.11 -3.62
CA ALA A 56 9.71 -0.42 -4.94
C ALA A 56 9.26 -1.89 -5.02
N ASN A 57 8.69 -2.28 -6.15
CA ASN A 57 8.57 -3.69 -6.49
C ASN A 57 9.98 -4.24 -6.72
N LYS A 58 10.24 -5.48 -6.29
CA LYS A 58 11.48 -6.15 -6.67
C LYS A 58 11.31 -6.67 -8.10
N ASP A 59 11.70 -5.85 -9.05
CA ASP A 59 11.81 -6.26 -10.44
C ASP A 59 13.13 -7.00 -10.63
N THR A 60 13.06 -8.32 -10.75
CA THR A 60 14.14 -9.10 -11.38
C THR A 60 14.00 -8.97 -12.89
N HIS A 61 14.29 -7.79 -13.42
CA HIS A 61 14.55 -7.61 -14.84
C HIS A 61 16.05 -7.50 -15.12
N MET A 62 16.87 -8.20 -14.33
CA MET A 62 18.27 -8.42 -14.63
C MET A 62 18.41 -9.86 -15.13
N GLY A 63 18.43 -10.04 -16.47
CA GLY A 63 19.24 -11.10 -17.06
C GLY A 63 18.65 -12.13 -18.04
N LEU A 64 17.48 -11.96 -18.66
CA LEU A 64 17.04 -12.91 -19.72
C LEU A 64 16.32 -12.25 -20.91
N TYR A 65 16.95 -11.24 -21.53
CA TYR A 65 16.70 -10.94 -22.94
C TYR A 65 17.99 -11.29 -23.69
N GLY A 66 18.11 -12.55 -24.13
CA GLY A 66 19.28 -12.99 -24.89
C GLY A 66 19.51 -14.51 -24.99
N ALA A 67 18.80 -15.35 -24.22
CA ALA A 67 18.93 -16.81 -24.34
C ALA A 67 17.70 -17.41 -25.02
N GLN A 68 17.84 -17.74 -26.31
CA GLN A 68 16.99 -18.73 -26.97
C GLN A 68 17.26 -20.08 -26.27
N ILE A 69 16.43 -20.50 -25.33
CA ILE A 69 16.56 -21.83 -24.70
C ILE A 69 15.75 -22.82 -25.54
N PRO A 70 16.39 -23.76 -26.26
CA PRO A 70 15.64 -24.82 -26.94
C PRO A 70 14.97 -25.71 -25.88
N MET A 71 13.65 -25.82 -25.97
CA MET A 71 12.85 -26.69 -25.10
C MET A 71 13.18 -28.16 -25.38
N TYR A 72 13.89 -28.81 -24.47
CA TYR A 72 13.87 -30.27 -24.33
C TYR A 72 13.06 -30.64 -23.08
N LYS A 73 11.96 -31.37 -23.32
CA LYS A 73 11.07 -31.96 -22.30
C LYS A 73 11.88 -32.68 -21.22
N THR A 74 12.00 -32.10 -20.03
CA THR A 74 12.32 -32.85 -18.80
C THR A 74 11.61 -32.22 -17.60
N HIS A 75 11.21 -33.07 -16.64
CA HIS A 75 10.35 -32.78 -15.50
C HIS A 75 10.95 -31.76 -14.50
N LYS A 76 10.93 -30.47 -14.82
CA LYS A 76 11.14 -29.37 -13.86
C LYS A 76 10.25 -28.17 -14.17
N PHE A 77 8.94 -28.41 -14.22
CA PHE A 77 7.95 -27.35 -14.42
C PHE A 77 7.79 -26.41 -13.21
N SER A 78 8.39 -26.72 -12.04
CA SER A 78 8.27 -25.90 -10.82
C SER A 78 9.29 -24.75 -10.69
N GLN A 79 10.29 -24.67 -11.57
CA GLN A 79 11.34 -23.64 -11.51
C GLN A 79 11.09 -22.45 -12.44
N ILE A 80 10.10 -22.53 -13.33
CA ILE A 80 9.83 -21.52 -14.37
C ILE A 80 9.01 -20.33 -13.84
N PHE A 81 8.34 -20.46 -12.69
CA PHE A 81 7.57 -19.38 -12.04
C PHE A 81 8.34 -18.58 -10.98
N LYS A 82 9.69 -18.66 -10.93
CA LYS A 82 10.49 -17.85 -9.99
C LYS A 82 10.75 -16.40 -10.45
N ASN A 83 10.28 -16.04 -11.63
CA ASN A 83 10.35 -14.67 -12.17
C ASN A 83 9.06 -13.86 -11.96
N LEU A 84 8.18 -14.32 -11.07
CA LEU A 84 7.00 -13.58 -10.62
C LEU A 84 7.42 -12.64 -9.47
N GLN A 85 7.32 -11.33 -9.68
CA GLN A 85 7.34 -10.23 -8.69
C GLN A 85 7.84 -10.62 -7.29
N ILE A 86 9.13 -10.36 -6.98
CA ILE A 86 9.72 -10.89 -5.74
C ILE A 86 9.31 -10.01 -4.53
N THR A 87 8.14 -10.26 -3.97
CA THR A 87 7.69 -9.62 -2.74
C THR A 87 8.50 -10.13 -1.53
N TYR A 88 8.78 -9.26 -0.55
CA TYR A 88 9.42 -9.67 0.71
C TYR A 88 8.38 -10.11 1.75
N LEU A 89 8.49 -11.35 2.23
CA LEU A 89 7.84 -11.74 3.49
C LEU A 89 8.35 -10.88 4.66
N PRO A 90 7.62 -10.77 5.79
CA PRO A 90 8.09 -10.02 6.95
C PRO A 90 9.53 -10.37 7.38
N GLY A 91 9.86 -11.67 7.45
CA GLY A 91 11.21 -12.13 7.81
C GLY A 91 12.29 -11.86 6.76
N GLN A 92 11.90 -11.63 5.50
CA GLN A 92 12.82 -11.35 4.39
C GLN A 92 13.02 -9.84 4.14
N THR A 93 12.30 -8.99 4.87
CA THR A 93 12.42 -7.53 4.71
C THR A 93 13.86 -7.10 5.03
N PRO A 94 14.57 -6.43 4.10
CA PRO A 94 15.93 -5.93 4.33
C PRO A 94 16.00 -5.12 5.62
N ALA A 95 17.08 -5.29 6.40
CA ALA A 95 17.18 -4.72 7.75
C ALA A 95 16.89 -3.21 7.78
N GLY A 96 17.43 -2.45 6.82
CA GLY A 96 17.20 -1.00 6.71
C GLY A 96 15.77 -0.57 6.35
N LEU A 97 14.90 -1.51 5.93
CA LEU A 97 13.49 -1.23 5.57
C LEU A 97 12.49 -1.73 6.62
N ARG A 98 12.94 -2.44 7.65
CA ARG A 98 12.03 -3.06 8.65
C ARG A 98 11.26 -2.02 9.46
N SER A 99 11.93 -0.95 9.90
CA SER A 99 11.29 0.14 10.65
C SER A 99 10.25 0.87 9.81
N TYR A 100 10.59 1.21 8.56
CA TYR A 100 9.66 1.83 7.61
C TYR A 100 8.42 0.97 7.36
N ARG A 101 8.59 -0.35 7.14
CA ARG A 101 7.48 -1.29 6.99
C ARG A 101 6.59 -1.33 8.25
N LYS A 102 7.20 -1.40 9.43
CA LYS A 102 6.47 -1.43 10.71
C LYS A 102 5.68 -0.14 10.94
N ASN A 103 6.30 1.02 10.68
CA ASN A 103 5.68 2.32 10.92
C ASN A 103 4.52 2.58 9.95
N ASP A 104 4.66 2.25 8.65
CA ASP A 104 3.55 2.35 7.67
C ASP A 104 2.36 1.47 8.08
N LEU A 105 2.62 0.25 8.57
CA LEU A 105 1.56 -0.63 9.09
C LEU A 105 0.90 -0.09 10.37
N GLN A 106 1.67 0.55 11.25
CA GLN A 106 1.11 1.13 12.48
C GLN A 106 0.23 2.34 12.16
N GLN A 107 0.67 3.23 11.26
CA GLN A 107 -0.15 4.36 10.79
C GLN A 107 -1.45 3.89 10.15
N LYS A 108 -1.41 2.82 9.34
CA LYS A 108 -2.60 2.24 8.73
C LYS A 108 -3.59 1.61 9.71
N ARG A 109 -3.17 1.24 10.92
CA ARG A 109 -4.07 0.70 11.95
C ARG A 109 -4.72 1.80 12.78
N GLY A 110 -4.04 2.93 12.96
CA GLY A 110 -4.50 4.00 13.84
C GLY A 110 -4.53 3.55 15.31
N ASP A 111 -5.38 4.19 16.09
CA ASP A 111 -5.51 3.97 17.54
C ASP A 111 -6.90 3.45 17.97
N GLY A 112 -7.81 3.24 17.02
CA GLY A 112 -9.18 2.77 17.27
C GLY A 112 -10.13 3.86 17.77
N THR A 113 -9.77 5.14 17.63
CA THR A 113 -10.58 6.27 18.08
C THR A 113 -10.73 7.33 16.99
N GLY A 114 -11.58 8.34 17.25
CA GLY A 114 -11.80 9.48 16.36
C GLY A 114 -12.77 9.21 15.20
N GLU A 115 -13.38 10.29 14.70
CA GLU A 115 -14.09 10.27 13.42
C GLU A 115 -13.07 10.17 12.29
N ARG A 116 -13.41 9.43 11.22
CA ARG A 116 -12.51 9.25 10.08
C ARG A 116 -12.67 10.39 9.10
N GLU A 117 -11.55 11.03 8.79
CA GLU A 117 -11.49 12.10 7.81
C GLU A 117 -11.35 11.54 6.39
N ALA A 118 -11.72 12.34 5.39
CA ALA A 118 -11.71 11.90 3.99
C ALA A 118 -10.32 11.49 3.48
N ASP A 119 -9.26 12.00 4.11
CA ASP A 119 -7.88 11.72 3.75
C ASP A 119 -7.19 10.69 4.65
N ASP A 120 -7.90 10.17 5.65
CA ASP A 120 -7.39 9.10 6.50
C ASP A 120 -7.10 7.84 5.71
N ARG A 121 -6.00 7.19 6.07
CA ARG A 121 -5.60 5.87 5.55
C ARG A 121 -5.59 4.84 6.66
N VAL A 122 -6.50 5.01 7.61
CA VAL A 122 -6.66 4.17 8.79
C VAL A 122 -7.74 3.13 8.52
N TYR A 123 -7.39 1.86 8.71
CA TYR A 123 -8.24 0.70 8.49
C TYR A 123 -8.46 0.03 9.83
N ASP A 124 -9.72 -0.02 10.24
CA ASP A 124 -10.14 -0.67 11.48
C ASP A 124 -11.52 -1.32 11.29
N TYR A 125 -11.98 -2.04 12.29
CA TYR A 125 -13.26 -2.73 12.28
C TYR A 125 -14.29 -2.00 13.13
N ASP A 126 -15.54 -2.07 12.70
CA ASP A 126 -16.69 -1.74 13.52
C ASP A 126 -17.84 -2.70 13.18
N VAL A 127 -18.89 -2.70 14.00
CA VAL A 127 -20.13 -3.41 13.76
C VAL A 127 -21.07 -2.60 12.85
N TYR A 128 -22.07 -3.25 12.26
CA TYR A 128 -23.12 -2.54 11.54
C TYR A 128 -24.13 -1.95 12.52
N ASN A 129 -23.80 -0.76 13.03
CA ASN A 129 -24.66 0.09 13.87
C ASN A 129 -25.15 1.34 13.13
N ASP A 130 -24.85 1.46 11.84
CA ASP A 130 -25.00 2.64 10.98
C ASP A 130 -26.14 2.51 9.95
N LEU A 131 -26.87 1.38 9.95
CA LEU A 131 -27.95 1.10 9.00
C LEU A 131 -29.30 1.75 9.37
N GLY A 132 -29.47 2.14 10.64
CA GLY A 132 -30.71 2.74 11.15
C GLY A 132 -30.64 4.26 11.19
N ASN A 133 -31.80 4.91 11.33
CA ASN A 133 -31.88 6.36 11.58
C ASN A 133 -32.96 6.70 12.63
N PRO A 134 -32.78 6.25 13.89
CA PRO A 134 -33.78 6.41 14.95
C PRO A 134 -33.98 7.87 15.38
N ASP A 135 -32.96 8.74 15.20
CA ASP A 135 -33.04 10.16 15.56
C ASP A 135 -34.02 10.92 14.65
N SER A 136 -34.15 10.51 13.39
CA SER A 136 -35.15 11.07 12.47
C SER A 136 -36.54 10.50 12.73
N ASN A 137 -36.65 9.20 12.96
CA ASN A 137 -37.91 8.50 13.24
C ASN A 137 -37.62 7.16 13.93
N GLY A 138 -38.27 6.90 15.06
CA GLY A 138 -38.12 5.66 15.83
C GLY A 138 -38.41 4.38 15.04
N ASP A 139 -39.31 4.43 14.04
CA ASP A 139 -39.63 3.28 13.18
C ASP A 139 -38.47 2.89 12.22
N LEU A 140 -37.47 3.78 12.07
CA LEU A 140 -36.25 3.54 11.31
C LEU A 140 -35.13 2.91 12.15
N ALA A 141 -35.39 2.59 13.43
CA ALA A 141 -34.45 1.85 14.25
C ALA A 141 -34.14 0.47 13.62
N ARG A 142 -32.87 0.06 13.69
CA ARG A 142 -32.40 -1.25 13.24
C ARG A 142 -31.54 -1.87 14.34
N PRO A 143 -31.56 -3.21 14.51
CA PRO A 143 -30.66 -3.87 15.45
C PRO A 143 -29.22 -3.76 14.97
N VAL A 144 -28.27 -3.70 15.90
CA VAL A 144 -26.83 -3.78 15.59
C VAL A 144 -26.48 -5.19 15.13
N LEU A 145 -25.77 -5.31 14.01
CA LEU A 145 -25.28 -6.60 13.48
C LEU A 145 -23.77 -6.70 13.72
N GLY A 146 -23.35 -7.75 14.44
CA GLY A 146 -21.95 -7.93 14.88
C GLY A 146 -21.78 -7.79 16.40
N GLY A 147 -20.66 -8.29 16.93
CA GLY A 147 -20.28 -8.16 18.34
C GLY A 147 -21.13 -8.94 19.35
N ASN A 148 -22.16 -9.68 18.92
CA ASN A 148 -23.01 -10.47 19.80
C ASN A 148 -23.44 -11.80 19.16
N LYS A 149 -23.93 -12.74 19.98
CA LYS A 149 -24.33 -14.09 19.54
C LYS A 149 -25.71 -14.15 18.87
N GLN A 150 -26.56 -13.16 19.11
CA GLN A 150 -27.93 -13.14 18.59
C GLN A 150 -27.96 -12.68 17.13
N PHE A 151 -27.11 -11.71 16.78
CA PHE A 151 -26.90 -11.17 15.44
C PHE A 151 -25.41 -11.20 15.09
N PRO A 152 -24.80 -12.40 14.92
CA PRO A 152 -23.42 -12.49 14.49
C PRO A 152 -23.29 -11.95 13.07
N TYR A 153 -22.28 -11.12 12.83
CA TYR A 153 -21.99 -10.56 11.52
C TYR A 153 -20.47 -10.30 11.41
N PRO A 154 -19.88 -10.40 10.20
CA PRO A 154 -18.46 -10.07 9.97
C PRO A 154 -18.05 -8.71 10.51
#